data_AF-A0A3M1MNE9-F1
#
_entry.id   AF-A0A3M1MNE9-F1
#
_cell.length_a   1.000
_cell.length_b   1.000
_cell.length_c   1.000
_cell.angle_alpha   90.00
_cell.angle_beta   90.00
_cell.angle_gamma   90.00
#
_symmetry.space_group_name_H-M   'P 1'
#
loop_
_entity.id
_entity.type
_entity.pdbx_description
1 polymer ?
#
loop_
_entity_poly.entity_id
_entity_poly.type
_entity_poly.pdbx_seq_one_letter_code
_entity_poly.pdbx_strand_id
1 'polypeptide(L)'
;MNQTLITFLGRTSSGGAAYRKTCYDFGDGKASDPVAFLGWPLAERLKPRRMVILGTSGSMWDHLFEGDLNLGSAAENERLKLLHKMDQDQEVEPDDLQPLEPLLEERLGCDVRLRMIPYCRNQAEQAELLQILAANVETGDRVH
;
A
#
# COMPACT_ATOMS: atom_id res chain seq x y z
N MET A 1 6.03 -9.42 20.91
CA MET A 1 6.47 -9.81 19.55
C MET A 1 5.81 -8.82 18.60
N ASN A 2 6.61 -8.12 17.79
CA ASN A 2 6.08 -7.07 16.91
C ASN A 2 5.51 -7.71 15.65
N GLN A 3 4.35 -7.22 15.18
CA GLN A 3 3.71 -7.69 13.95
C GLN A 3 3.98 -6.68 12.84
N THR A 4 4.48 -7.15 11.70
CA THR A 4 4.69 -6.35 10.49
C THR A 4 3.88 -6.96 9.36
N LEU A 5 2.99 -6.16 8.77
CA LEU A 5 2.20 -6.54 7.60
C LEU A 5 2.91 -6.03 6.35
N ILE A 6 3.27 -6.93 5.43
CA ILE A 6 3.80 -6.57 4.11
C ILE A 6 2.72 -6.89 3.07
N THR A 7 2.32 -5.88 2.30
CA THR A 7 1.31 -6.04 1.25
C THR A 7 1.79 -5.43 -0.05
N PHE A 8 1.31 -5.97 -1.17
CA PHE A 8 1.66 -5.50 -2.51
C PHE A 8 0.48 -4.74 -3.12
N LEU A 9 0.80 -3.64 -3.79
CA LEU A 9 -0.11 -2.85 -4.58
C LEU A 9 0.20 -3.10 -6.06
N GLY A 10 -0.80 -3.54 -6.80
CA GLY A 10 -0.66 -3.84 -8.23
C GLY A 10 -1.28 -2.77 -9.11
N ARG A 11 -1.65 -3.17 -10.33
CA ARG A 11 -2.55 -2.45 -11.23
C ARG A 11 -3.50 -3.46 -11.90
N THR A 12 -4.71 -3.04 -12.22
CA THR A 12 -5.66 -3.87 -12.97
C THR A 12 -5.22 -4.02 -14.44
N SER A 13 -5.33 -5.23 -14.99
CA SER A 13 -4.89 -5.57 -16.36
C SER A 13 -5.87 -5.15 -17.47
N SER A 14 -7.12 -4.85 -17.10
CA SER A 14 -8.14 -4.34 -17.99
C SER A 14 -8.23 -2.85 -17.74
N GLY A 15 -8.17 -2.02 -18.80
CA GLY A 15 -8.23 -0.55 -18.72
C GLY A 15 -9.52 0.05 -18.16
N GLY A 16 -10.17 -0.62 -17.20
CA GLY A 16 -11.18 -0.07 -16.32
C GLY A 16 -10.55 0.73 -15.18
N ALA A 17 -11.30 1.72 -14.70
CA ALA A 17 -10.79 2.84 -13.91
C ALA A 17 -10.41 2.50 -12.44
N ALA A 18 -10.79 1.33 -11.90
CA ALA A 18 -10.56 1.03 -10.48
C ALA A 18 -10.59 -0.47 -10.15
N TYR A 19 -9.95 -0.84 -9.04
CA TYR A 19 -10.14 -2.13 -8.39
C TYR A 19 -11.62 -2.40 -8.06
N ARG A 20 -12.04 -3.66 -8.17
CA ARG A 20 -13.38 -4.07 -7.76
C ARG A 20 -13.44 -4.20 -6.24
N LYS A 21 -14.32 -3.41 -5.60
CA LYS A 21 -14.62 -3.58 -4.17
C LYS A 21 -15.18 -4.97 -3.88
N THR A 22 -14.65 -5.60 -2.83
CA THR A 22 -14.94 -6.98 -2.44
C THR A 22 -15.06 -7.06 -0.92
N CYS A 23 -15.99 -7.89 -0.43
CA CYS A 23 -16.04 -8.24 0.99
C CYS A 23 -15.16 -9.47 1.22
N TYR A 24 -14.24 -9.38 2.17
CA TYR A 24 -13.30 -10.47 2.47
C TYR A 24 -13.78 -11.26 3.69
N ASP A 25 -13.86 -12.58 3.55
CA ASP A 25 -14.16 -13.51 4.64
C ASP A 25 -12.87 -14.19 5.10
N PHE A 26 -12.62 -14.17 6.39
CA PHE A 26 -11.44 -14.74 7.04
C PHE A 26 -11.79 -15.98 7.87
N GLY A 27 -13.02 -16.50 7.76
CA GLY A 27 -13.47 -17.73 8.41
C GLY A 27 -13.96 -17.56 9.84
N ASP A 28 -14.17 -16.32 10.31
CA ASP A 28 -14.66 -16.01 11.66
C ASP A 28 -16.14 -15.58 11.68
N GLY A 29 -16.85 -15.74 10.57
CA GLY A 29 -18.27 -15.41 10.45
C GLY A 29 -18.57 -13.92 10.30
N LYS A 30 -17.54 -13.05 10.17
CA LYS A 30 -17.70 -11.62 9.91
C LYS A 30 -16.91 -11.20 8.67
N ALA A 31 -17.60 -11.03 7.55
CA ALA A 31 -16.98 -10.44 6.36
C ALA A 31 -16.57 -8.98 6.61
N SER A 32 -15.54 -8.51 5.91
CA SER A 32 -15.18 -7.08 5.90
C SER A 32 -16.26 -6.24 5.21
N ASP A 33 -16.23 -4.93 5.45
CA ASP A 33 -16.90 -3.99 4.56
C ASP A 33 -16.32 -4.11 3.13
N PRO A 34 -17.08 -3.74 2.08
CA PRO A 34 -16.61 -3.78 0.71
C PRO A 34 -15.45 -2.80 0.51
N VAL A 35 -14.26 -3.34 0.26
CA VAL A 35 -13.03 -2.58 0.00
C VAL A 35 -12.31 -3.16 -1.21
N ALA A 36 -11.57 -2.32 -1.91
CA ALA A 36 -10.80 -2.70 -3.07
C ALA A 36 -9.39 -3.17 -2.70
N PHE A 37 -8.78 -2.59 -1.65
CA PHE A 37 -7.46 -2.97 -1.19
C PHE A 37 -7.52 -3.87 0.05
N LEU A 38 -7.12 -5.14 -0.11
CA LEU A 38 -7.09 -6.17 0.93
C LEU A 38 -6.22 -5.79 2.15
N GLY A 39 -5.23 -4.91 1.97
CA GLY A 39 -4.37 -4.47 3.06
C GLY A 39 -5.14 -3.81 4.20
N TRP A 40 -6.26 -3.13 3.93
CA TRP A 40 -7.07 -2.46 4.97
C TRP A 40 -7.71 -3.44 5.95
N PRO A 41 -8.49 -4.46 5.52
CA PRO A 41 -9.08 -5.41 6.45
C PRO A 41 -8.03 -6.30 7.12
N LEU A 42 -6.89 -6.57 6.46
CA LEU A 42 -5.77 -7.25 7.12
C LEU A 42 -5.18 -6.41 8.26
N ALA A 43 -4.95 -5.11 8.04
CA ALA A 43 -4.43 -4.21 9.07
C ALA A 43 -5.41 -4.09 10.25
N GLU A 44 -6.72 -3.98 10.00
CA GLU A 44 -7.74 -3.92 11.05
C GLU A 44 -7.72 -5.18 11.95
N ARG A 45 -7.55 -6.36 11.34
CA ARG A 45 -7.57 -7.65 12.03
C ARG A 45 -6.27 -7.95 12.76
N LEU A 46 -5.12 -7.78 12.08
CA LEU A 46 -3.81 -8.11 12.62
C LEU A 46 -3.32 -7.06 13.62
N LYS A 47 -3.78 -5.81 13.48
CA LYS A 47 -3.31 -4.65 14.24
C LYS A 47 -1.77 -4.59 14.27
N PRO A 48 -1.12 -4.55 13.09
CA PRO A 48 0.32 -4.57 13.04
C PRO A 48 0.90 -3.31 13.68
N ARG A 49 2.13 -3.41 14.18
CA ARG A 49 2.89 -2.22 14.59
C ARG A 49 3.34 -1.43 13.36
N ARG A 50 3.58 -2.13 12.26
CA ARG A 50 4.04 -1.59 10.99
C ARG A 50 3.31 -2.20 9.80
N MET A 51 2.88 -1.37 8.85
CA MET A 51 2.37 -1.78 7.56
C MET A 51 3.31 -1.27 6.45
N VAL A 52 3.80 -2.18 5.62
CA VAL A 52 4.68 -1.88 4.49
C VAL A 52 3.91 -2.18 3.21
N ILE A 53 3.62 -1.14 2.42
CA ILE A 53 2.92 -1.27 1.15
C ILE A 53 3.97 -1.14 0.04
N LEU A 54 4.13 -2.21 -0.73
CA LEU A 54 5.09 -2.33 -1.82
C LEU A 54 4.38 -2.16 -3.16
N GLY A 55 4.92 -1.34 -4.05
CA GLY A 55 4.40 -1.19 -5.41
C GLY A 55 5.50 -0.76 -6.37
N THR A 56 5.28 -0.96 -7.67
CA THR A 56 6.16 -0.40 -8.71
C THR A 56 5.74 1.03 -9.04
N SER A 57 6.50 1.72 -9.89
CA SER A 57 6.16 3.10 -10.31
C SER A 57 4.78 3.17 -10.97
N GLY A 58 4.39 2.07 -11.62
CA GLY A 58 3.10 1.90 -12.27
C GLY A 58 2.01 1.32 -11.37
N SER A 59 2.24 1.05 -10.08
CA SER A 59 1.17 0.59 -9.19
C SER A 59 0.12 1.67 -8.93
N MET A 60 -1.09 1.26 -8.52
CA MET A 60 -2.23 2.16 -8.29
C MET A 60 -2.14 2.92 -6.95
N TRP A 61 -1.09 3.73 -6.77
CA TRP A 61 -0.78 4.43 -5.53
C TRP A 61 -1.86 5.43 -5.09
N ASP A 62 -2.48 6.14 -6.04
CA ASP A 62 -3.62 7.05 -5.86
C ASP A 62 -4.80 6.37 -5.14
N HIS A 63 -5.03 5.09 -5.43
CA HIS A 63 -6.12 4.32 -4.86
C HIS A 63 -6.03 4.20 -3.34
N LEU A 64 -4.83 4.26 -2.76
CA LEU A 64 -4.66 4.25 -1.30
C LEU A 64 -5.29 5.48 -0.63
N PHE A 65 -5.44 6.59 -1.37
CA PHE A 65 -5.86 7.89 -0.85
C PHE A 65 -7.23 8.36 -1.37
N GLU A 66 -7.63 7.89 -2.55
CA GLU A 66 -8.90 8.25 -3.21
C GLU A 66 -9.90 7.08 -3.29
N GLY A 67 -9.51 5.88 -2.86
CA GLY A 67 -10.31 4.65 -3.03
C GLY A 67 -11.22 4.31 -1.86
N ASP A 68 -10.66 3.63 -0.87
CA ASP A 68 -11.43 3.03 0.24
C ASP A 68 -11.49 3.90 1.50
N LEU A 69 -10.45 4.70 1.74
CA LEU A 69 -10.34 5.52 2.94
C LEU A 69 -10.87 6.93 2.68
N ASN A 70 -11.71 7.43 3.59
CA ASN A 70 -12.07 8.85 3.60
C ASN A 70 -11.03 9.63 4.42
N LEU A 71 -10.20 10.40 3.71
CA LEU A 71 -9.12 11.23 4.29
C LEU A 71 -9.49 12.72 4.34
N GLY A 72 -10.74 13.07 3.98
CA GLY A 72 -11.19 14.47 3.92
C GLY A 72 -10.28 15.34 3.04
N SER A 73 -9.97 16.55 3.50
CA SER A 73 -9.09 17.52 2.83
C SER A 73 -7.63 17.46 3.30
N ALA A 74 -7.22 16.40 4.02
CA ALA A 74 -5.85 16.27 4.48
C ALA A 74 -4.90 15.97 3.30
N ALA A 75 -3.74 16.64 3.30
CA ALA A 75 -2.69 16.54 2.27
C ALA A 75 -3.23 16.63 0.83
N GLU A 76 -4.23 17.48 0.59
CA GLU A 76 -4.93 17.57 -0.69
C GLU A 76 -3.97 17.87 -1.86
N ASN A 77 -2.99 18.76 -1.66
CA ASN A 77 -2.02 19.11 -2.69
C ASN A 77 -1.12 17.92 -3.07
N GLU A 78 -0.63 17.19 -2.07
CA GLU A 78 0.23 16.01 -2.25
C GLU A 78 -0.55 14.88 -2.94
N ARG A 79 -1.79 14.65 -2.53
CA ARG A 79 -2.70 13.66 -3.15
C ARG A 79 -3.03 14.02 -4.60
N LEU A 80 -3.34 15.29 -4.87
CA LEU A 80 -3.57 15.77 -6.24
C LEU A 80 -2.31 15.64 -7.11
N LYS A 81 -1.12 15.94 -6.56
CA LYS A 81 0.15 15.75 -7.27
C LYS A 81 0.36 14.27 -7.66
N LEU A 82 0.10 13.35 -6.72
CA LEU A 82 0.20 11.91 -6.97
C LEU A 82 -0.79 11.46 -8.06
N LEU A 83 -2.05 11.90 -7.97
CA LEU A 83 -3.08 11.59 -8.96
C LEU A 83 -2.67 12.05 -10.37
N HIS A 84 -2.18 13.28 -10.51
CA HIS A 84 -1.72 13.79 -11.81
C HIS A 84 -0.55 12.98 -12.38
N LYS A 85 0.45 12.62 -11.56
CA LYS A 85 1.58 11.77 -12.01
C LYS A 85 1.11 10.40 -12.49
N MET A 86 0.10 9.86 -11.83
CA MET A 86 -0.48 8.57 -12.16
C MET A 86 -1.29 8.56 -13.46
N ASP A 87 -1.95 9.66 -13.79
CA ASP A 87 -2.73 9.82 -15.03
C ASP A 87 -1.86 10.10 -16.26
N GLN A 88 -0.76 10.84 -16.11
CA GLN A 88 0.09 11.25 -17.23
C GLN A 88 1.14 10.19 -17.59
N ASP A 89 2.09 9.96 -16.69
CA ASP A 89 3.34 9.28 -17.04
C ASP A 89 3.50 7.91 -16.36
N GLN A 90 2.72 7.63 -15.30
CA GLN A 90 2.89 6.43 -14.46
C GLN A 90 4.32 6.29 -13.90
N GLU A 91 4.96 7.43 -13.64
CA GLU A 91 6.30 7.55 -13.08
C GLU A 91 6.21 8.12 -11.66
N VAL A 92 5.56 7.37 -10.77
CA VAL A 92 5.57 7.70 -9.34
C VAL A 92 6.96 7.40 -8.78
N GLU A 93 7.53 8.36 -8.06
CA GLU A 93 8.84 8.26 -7.42
C GLU A 93 8.69 8.16 -5.88
N PRO A 94 9.70 7.65 -5.16
CA PRO A 94 9.66 7.57 -3.69
C PRO A 94 9.31 8.90 -3.00
N ASP A 95 9.83 10.01 -3.52
CA ASP A 95 9.63 11.36 -2.96
C ASP A 95 8.19 11.88 -3.11
N ASP A 96 7.38 11.28 -4.00
CA ASP A 96 5.95 11.59 -4.09
C ASP A 96 5.13 10.87 -3.02
N LEU A 97 5.63 9.74 -2.50
CA LEU A 97 4.92 8.89 -1.56
C LEU A 97 5.27 9.21 -0.10
N GLN A 98 6.53 9.55 0.20
CA GLN A 98 6.99 9.81 1.56
C GLN A 98 6.15 10.86 2.32
N PRO A 99 5.74 12.00 1.70
CA PRO A 99 4.90 12.99 2.39
C PRO A 99 3.50 12.48 2.75
N LEU A 100 3.04 11.40 2.12
CA LEU A 100 1.71 10.82 2.31
C LEU A 100 1.70 9.69 3.35
N GLU A 101 2.87 9.20 3.78
CA GLU A 101 2.97 8.18 4.84
C GLU A 101 2.26 8.61 6.14
N PRO A 102 2.52 9.82 6.70
CA PRO A 102 1.92 10.22 7.98
C PRO A 102 0.38 10.27 7.95
N LEU A 103 -0.21 10.53 6.77
CA LEU A 103 -1.66 10.55 6.61
C LEU A 103 -2.27 9.16 6.81
N LEU A 104 -1.60 8.11 6.30
CA LEU A 104 -2.03 6.74 6.53
C LEU A 104 -1.69 6.28 7.95
N GLU A 105 -0.57 6.73 8.52
CA GLU A 105 -0.22 6.43 9.92
C GLU A 105 -1.29 6.93 10.89
N GLU A 106 -1.74 8.18 10.73
CA GLU A 106 -2.81 8.76 11.54
C GLU A 106 -4.11 7.97 11.37
N ARG A 107 -4.44 7.60 10.12
CA ARG A 107 -5.68 6.88 9.81
C ARG A 107 -5.69 5.43 10.30
N LEU A 108 -4.54 4.75 10.32
CA LEU A 108 -4.42 3.32 10.62
C LEU A 108 -3.89 3.05 12.05
N GLY A 109 -3.29 4.05 12.70
CA GLY A 109 -2.73 3.93 14.05
C GLY A 109 -1.48 3.04 14.12
N CYS A 110 -0.70 2.95 13.05
CA CYS A 110 0.55 2.17 12.98
C CYS A 110 1.60 2.85 12.08
N ASP A 111 2.87 2.44 12.15
CA ASP A 111 3.96 2.89 11.26
C ASP A 111 3.63 2.44 9.82
N VAL A 112 3.53 3.37 8.87
CA VAL A 112 3.17 3.07 7.48
C VAL A 112 4.32 3.45 6.58
N ARG A 113 4.74 2.49 5.75
CA ARG A 113 5.84 2.66 4.82
C ARG A 113 5.38 2.35 3.41
N LEU A 114 5.46 3.35 2.53
CA LEU A 114 5.21 3.21 1.11
C LEU A 114 6.56 3.01 0.43
N ARG A 115 6.79 1.84 -0.16
CA ARG A 115 8.09 1.51 -0.75
C ARG A 115 7.93 1.15 -2.22
N MET A 116 8.70 1.87 -3.03
CA MET A 116 8.87 1.56 -4.44
C MET A 116 9.71 0.29 -4.58
N ILE A 117 9.28 -0.64 -5.41
CA ILE A 117 9.99 -1.88 -5.74
C ILE A 117 10.19 -2.00 -7.25
N PRO A 118 11.25 -2.69 -7.72
CA PRO A 118 11.44 -2.94 -9.14
C PRO A 118 10.43 -3.97 -9.69
N TYR A 119 10.34 -4.05 -11.02
CA TYR A 119 9.46 -5.02 -11.71
C TYR A 119 9.93 -6.48 -11.59
N CYS A 120 11.11 -6.73 -11.01
CA CYS A 120 11.68 -8.05 -10.74
C CYS A 120 11.88 -8.91 -12.02
N ARG A 121 12.20 -8.27 -13.15
CA ARG A 121 12.36 -8.90 -14.47
C ARG A 121 13.64 -9.70 -14.61
N ASN A 122 14.64 -9.40 -13.78
CA ASN A 122 15.93 -10.08 -13.75
C ASN A 122 16.38 -10.33 -12.30
N GLN A 123 17.45 -11.11 -12.15
CA GLN A 123 17.96 -11.50 -10.83
C GLN A 123 18.44 -10.31 -9.99
N ALA A 124 18.96 -9.24 -10.61
CA ALA A 124 19.39 -8.06 -9.88
C ALA A 124 18.19 -7.32 -9.27
N GLU A 125 17.12 -7.11 -10.06
CA GLU A 125 15.87 -6.53 -9.57
C GLU A 125 15.21 -7.39 -8.48
N GLN A 126 15.27 -8.72 -8.60
CA GLN A 126 14.75 -9.63 -7.57
C GLN A 126 15.56 -9.53 -6.27
N ALA A 127 16.89 -9.44 -6.36
CA ALA A 127 17.75 -9.24 -5.19
C ALA A 127 17.47 -7.88 -4.52
N GLU A 128 17.22 -6.84 -5.30
CA GLU A 128 16.82 -5.52 -4.80
C GLU A 128 15.49 -5.57 -4.04
N LEU A 129 14.46 -6.26 -4.57
CA LEU A 129 13.21 -6.48 -3.82
C LEU A 129 13.48 -7.15 -2.46
N LEU A 130 14.32 -8.19 -2.43
CA LEU A 130 14.67 -8.87 -1.17
C LEU A 130 15.40 -7.95 -0.19
N GLN A 131 16.27 -7.07 -0.68
CA GLN A 131 16.93 -6.06 0.16
C GLN A 131 15.92 -5.05 0.72
N ILE A 132 14.96 -4.58 -0.09
CA ILE A 132 13.90 -3.68 0.35
C ILE A 132 13.04 -4.37 1.42
N LEU A 133 12.65 -5.63 1.22
CA LEU A 133 11.90 -6.41 2.20
C LEU A 133 12.67 -6.51 3.53
N ALA A 134 13.95 -6.90 3.46
CA ALA A 134 14.81 -7.05 4.64
C ALA A 134 15.00 -5.73 5.39
N ALA A 135 15.09 -4.59 4.69
CA ALA A 135 15.24 -3.28 5.31
C ALA A 135 13.99 -2.78 6.06
N ASN A 136 12.83 -3.41 5.86
CA ASN A 136 11.56 -3.00 6.46
C ASN A 136 11.07 -3.93 7.58
N VAL A 137 11.82 -4.98 7.90
CA VAL A 137 11.54 -5.91 9.01
C VAL A 137 12.65 -5.85 10.04
N GLU A 138 12.30 -6.08 11.31
CA GLU A 138 13.27 -6.18 12.40
C GLU A 138 13.43 -7.64 12.85
N THR A 139 14.58 -7.96 13.47
CA THR A 139 14.78 -9.29 14.05
C THR A 139 13.72 -9.55 15.13
N GLY A 140 12.99 -10.66 14.99
CA GLY A 140 11.91 -11.03 15.90
C GLY A 140 10.53 -10.49 15.51
N ASP A 141 10.40 -9.78 14.38
CA ASP A 141 9.10 -9.48 13.79
C ASP A 141 8.40 -10.76 13.35
N ARG A 142 7.09 -10.84 13.62
CA ARG A 142 6.19 -11.76 12.95
C ARG A 142 5.68 -11.07 11.69
N VAL A 143 6.09 -11.59 10.53
CA VAL A 143 5.73 -11.03 9.22
C VAL A 143 4.46 -11.71 8.71
N HIS A 144 3.55 -10.89 8.17
CA HIS A 144 2.29 -11.29 7.55
C HIS A 144 2.22 -10.81 6.11
#